data_AF-A0A971PCG3-F1
#
_entry.id   AF-A0A971PCG3-F1
#
_cell.length_a   1.000
_cell.length_b   1.000
_cell.length_c   1.000
_cell.angle_alpha   90.00
_cell.angle_beta   90.00
_cell.angle_gamma   90.00
#
_symmetry.space_group_name_H-M   'P 1'
#
loop_
_entity.id
_entity.type
_entity.pdbx_description
1 polymer ?
#
loop_
_entity_poly.entity_id
_entity_poly.type
_entity_poly.pdbx_seq_one_letter_code
_entity_poly.pdbx_strand_id
1 'polypeptide(L)'
;MLAIFASEGPPQPAGLLGNDLVTFLIVLAAVFVFIKFCGWAKKAQLSAGFKKVIFILTGVGLIVFNVLYFMGNTAFKESHGMDINMATIALVSALIWVFIFAFALMAETKSE
;
A
#
# COMPACT_ATOMS: atom_id res chain seq x y z
N MET A 1 7.80 -16.15 1.15
CA MET A 1 8.24 -15.18 2.18
C MET A 1 7.90 -13.80 1.65
N LEU A 2 7.09 -13.01 2.36
CA LEU A 2 6.84 -11.62 2.00
C LEU A 2 8.18 -10.86 2.15
N ALA A 3 8.79 -10.50 1.03
CA ALA A 3 10.06 -9.78 1.02
C ALA A 3 9.80 -8.33 1.47
N ILE A 4 10.35 -7.95 2.62
CA ILE A 4 10.29 -6.60 3.15
C ILE A 4 11.44 -5.80 2.51
N PHE A 5 11.12 -4.68 1.85
CA PHE A 5 12.11 -3.73 1.37
C PHE A 5 12.92 -3.17 2.56
N ALA A 6 14.24 -3.01 2.39
CA ALA A 6 15.13 -2.40 3.38
C ALA A 6 15.10 -3.05 4.78
N SER A 7 15.14 -4.38 4.88
CA SER A 7 15.32 -5.08 6.17
C SER A 7 16.63 -4.71 6.87
N GLU A 8 17.59 -4.18 6.13
CA GLU A 8 18.75 -3.45 6.63
C GLU A 8 18.29 -2.00 6.79
N GLY A 9 17.91 -1.63 8.02
CA GLY A 9 17.20 -0.38 8.29
C GLY A 9 17.87 0.84 7.66
N PRO A 10 17.08 1.80 7.14
CA PRO A 10 17.64 3.01 6.55
C PRO A 10 18.47 3.76 7.60
N PRO A 11 19.48 4.55 7.19
CA PRO A 11 20.09 5.52 8.08
C PRO A 11 18.97 6.36 8.70
N GLN A 12 18.92 6.43 10.03
CA GLN A 12 17.86 7.14 10.75
C GLN A 12 17.74 8.56 10.15
N PRO A 13 16.55 8.96 9.65
CA PRO A 13 16.38 10.29 9.09
C PRO A 13 16.70 11.32 10.18
N ALA A 14 17.69 12.17 9.94
CA ALA A 14 18.09 13.18 10.91
C ALA A 14 16.94 14.18 11.15
N GLY A 15 16.63 14.46 12.42
CA GLY A 15 15.59 15.42 12.82
C GLY A 15 14.29 14.76 13.32
N LEU A 16 13.16 15.45 13.17
CA LEU A 16 11.87 15.08 13.78
C LEU A 16 11.36 13.68 13.35
N LEU A 17 11.68 13.26 12.12
CA LEU A 17 11.29 11.96 11.56
C LEU A 17 12.18 10.80 12.03
N GLY A 18 13.31 11.09 12.68
CA GLY A 18 14.17 10.08 13.33
C GLY A 18 13.76 9.80 14.78
N ASN A 19 12.73 10.49 15.29
CA ASN A 19 12.21 10.25 16.62
C ASN A 19 11.12 9.17 16.58
N ASP A 20 11.37 8.03 17.25
CA ASP A 20 10.46 6.89 17.26
C ASP A 20 9.03 7.22 17.69
N LEU A 21 8.87 8.15 18.64
CA LEU A 21 7.55 8.60 19.10
C LEU A 21 6.82 9.37 17.99
N VAL A 22 7.51 10.26 17.28
CA VAL A 22 6.92 11.03 16.17
C VAL A 22 6.53 10.10 15.03
N THR A 23 7.40 9.17 14.65
CA THR A 23 7.10 8.16 13.63
C THR A 23 5.90 7.31 14.03
N PHE A 24 5.84 6.86 15.29
CA PHE A 24 4.68 6.13 15.81
C PHE A 24 3.39 6.95 15.73
N LEU A 25 3.43 8.23 16.11
CA LEU A 25 2.27 9.13 16.01
C LEU A 25 1.82 9.34 14.56
N ILE A 26 2.76 9.44 13.59
CA ILE A 26 2.43 9.54 12.16
C ILE A 26 1.70 8.28 11.69
N VAL A 27 2.17 7.09 12.08
CA VAL A 27 1.50 5.83 11.75
C VAL A 27 0.09 5.79 12.33
N LEU A 28 -0.09 6.18 13.59
CA LEU A 28 -1.42 6.26 14.22
C LEU A 28 -2.34 7.24 13.48
N ALA A 29 -1.81 8.41 13.08
CA ALA A 29 -2.57 9.38 12.31
C ALA A 29 -2.99 8.83 10.93
N ALA A 30 -2.09 8.13 10.23
CA ALA A 30 -2.40 7.50 8.96
C ALA A 30 -3.49 6.42 9.10
N VAL A 31 -3.40 5.58 10.13
CA VAL A 31 -4.44 4.57 10.44
C VAL A 31 -5.78 5.25 10.75
N PHE A 32 -5.78 6.32 11.54
CA PHE A 32 -6.99 7.08 11.85
C PHE A 32 -7.66 7.64 10.58
N VAL A 33 -6.88 8.26 9.68
CA VAL A 33 -7.39 8.76 8.40
C VAL A 33 -7.94 7.63 7.54
N PHE A 34 -7.26 6.48 7.49
CA PHE A 34 -7.73 5.31 6.75
C PHE A 34 -9.06 4.78 7.29
N ILE A 35 -9.23 4.70 8.62
CA ILE A 35 -10.50 4.30 9.23
C ILE A 35 -11.61 5.28 8.87
N LYS A 36 -11.34 6.59 8.88
CA LYS A 36 -12.30 7.62 8.46
C LYS A 36 -12.68 7.47 6.99
N PHE A 37 -11.71 7.21 6.11
CA PHE A 37 -11.95 6.90 4.71
C PHE A 37 -12.86 5.68 4.54
N CYS A 38 -12.57 4.57 5.24
CA CYS A 38 -13.40 3.38 5.22
C CYS A 38 -14.83 3.64 5.73
N GLY A 39 -14.98 4.45 6.79
CA GLY A 39 -16.28 4.86 7.30
C GLY A 39 -17.08 5.71 6.30
N TRP A 40 -16.40 6.57 5.53
CA TRP A 40 -17.01 7.31 4.43
C TRP A 40 -17.39 6.38 3.26
N ALA A 41 -16.51 5.46 2.88
CA ALA A 41 -16.71 4.54 1.77
C ALA A 41 -17.98 3.68 1.93
N LYS A 42 -18.33 3.30 3.17
CA LYS A 42 -19.59 2.59 3.48
C LYS A 42 -20.85 3.29 2.99
N LYS A 43 -20.84 4.62 2.88
CA LYS A 43 -22.00 5.41 2.41
C LYS A 43 -22.15 5.36 0.88
N ALA A 44 -21.12 4.93 0.16
CA ALA A 44 -21.19 4.74 -1.28
C ALA A 44 -21.81 3.38 -1.60
N GLN A 45 -22.48 3.29 -2.74
CA GLN A 45 -23.02 2.04 -3.24
C GLN A 45 -22.38 1.70 -4.59
N LEU A 46 -21.91 0.47 -4.73
CA LEU A 46 -21.32 -0.08 -5.95
C LEU A 46 -22.12 -1.29 -6.43
N SER A 47 -22.16 -1.52 -7.75
CA SER A 47 -22.79 -2.73 -8.29
C SER A 47 -22.01 -3.98 -7.89
N ALA A 48 -22.70 -5.11 -7.78
CA ALA A 48 -22.05 -6.38 -7.45
C ALA A 48 -21.02 -6.78 -8.52
N GLY A 49 -21.32 -6.48 -9.80
CA GLY A 49 -20.39 -6.70 -10.92
C GLY A 49 -19.09 -5.92 -10.79
N PHE A 50 -19.16 -4.62 -10.48
CA PHE A 50 -17.96 -3.79 -10.33
C PHE A 50 -17.06 -4.27 -9.17
N LYS A 51 -17.65 -4.63 -8.02
CA LYS A 51 -16.89 -5.17 -6.88
C LYS A 51 -16.15 -6.46 -7.22
N LYS A 52 -16.80 -7.38 -7.95
CA LYS A 52 -16.17 -8.63 -8.40
C LYS A 52 -14.94 -8.35 -9.26
N VAL A 53 -15.02 -7.39 -10.19
CA VAL A 53 -13.88 -6.99 -11.02
C VAL A 53 -12.72 -6.49 -10.17
N ILE A 54 -12.98 -5.60 -9.20
CA ILE A 54 -11.92 -5.09 -8.31
C ILE A 54 -11.28 -6.22 -7.48
N PHE A 55 -12.07 -7.19 -7.01
CA PHE A 55 -11.54 -8.34 -6.27
C PHE A 55 -10.67 -9.26 -7.14
N ILE A 56 -11.08 -9.52 -8.38
CA ILE A 56 -10.27 -10.29 -9.33
C ILE A 56 -8.98 -9.53 -9.66
N LEU A 57 -9.09 -8.23 -9.97
CA LEU A 57 -7.93 -7.39 -10.24
C LEU A 57 -6.99 -7.30 -9.03
N THR A 58 -7.48 -7.41 -7.81
CA THR A 58 -6.64 -7.46 -6.61
C THR A 58 -5.86 -8.77 -6.55
N GLY A 59 -6.49 -9.90 -6.88
CA GLY A 59 -5.79 -11.18 -7.03
C GLY A 59 -4.68 -11.12 -8.08
N VAL A 60 -4.94 -10.51 -9.24
CA VAL A 60 -3.93 -10.28 -10.28
C VAL A 60 -2.85 -9.30 -9.80
N GLY A 61 -3.26 -8.24 -9.11
CA GLY A 61 -2.39 -7.23 -8.53
C GLY A 61 -1.37 -7.83 -7.57
N LEU A 62 -1.76 -8.82 -6.74
CA LEU A 62 -0.81 -9.52 -5.87
C LEU A 62 0.35 -10.16 -6.65
N ILE A 63 0.08 -10.72 -7.83
CA ILE A 63 1.15 -11.28 -8.68
C ILE A 63 2.04 -10.17 -9.21
N VAL A 64 1.45 -9.09 -9.75
CA VAL A 64 2.19 -7.94 -10.28
C VAL A 64 3.06 -7.29 -9.21
N PHE A 65 2.52 -7.06 -8.01
CA PHE A 65 3.29 -6.51 -6.90
C PHE A 65 4.44 -7.45 -6.54
N ASN A 66 4.24 -8.76 -6.42
CA ASN A 66 5.36 -9.68 -6.16
C ASN A 66 6.48 -9.57 -7.21
N VAL A 67 6.13 -9.41 -8.49
CA VAL A 67 7.12 -9.19 -9.56
C VAL A 67 7.85 -7.85 -9.38
N LEU A 68 7.12 -6.76 -9.12
CA LEU A 68 7.71 -5.44 -8.87
C LEU A 68 8.64 -5.44 -7.64
N TYR A 69 8.26 -6.17 -6.59
CA TYR A 69 9.08 -6.37 -5.40
C TYR A 69 10.36 -7.16 -5.72
N PHE A 70 10.26 -8.22 -6.52
CA PHE A 70 11.44 -8.97 -6.96
C PHE A 70 12.38 -8.08 -7.79
N MET A 71 11.85 -7.34 -8.77
CA MET A 71 12.63 -6.42 -9.59
C MET A 71 13.28 -5.30 -8.77
N GLY A 72 12.54 -4.71 -7.82
CA GLY A 72 13.06 -3.67 -6.94
C GLY A 72 14.19 -4.18 -6.04
N ASN A 73 14.06 -5.38 -5.49
CA ASN A 73 15.12 -5.99 -4.67
C ASN A 73 16.36 -6.34 -5.48
N THR A 74 16.19 -6.81 -6.73
CA THR A 74 17.31 -7.09 -7.63
C THR A 74 18.05 -5.79 -7.99
N ALA A 75 17.32 -4.75 -8.40
CA ALA A 75 17.90 -3.44 -8.71
C ALA A 75 18.60 -2.80 -7.50
N PHE A 76 18.02 -2.92 -6.30
CA PHE A 76 18.63 -2.42 -5.07
C PHE A 76 19.96 -3.14 -4.75
N LYS A 77 20.01 -4.47 -4.96
CA LYS A 77 21.24 -5.26 -4.75
C LYS A 77 22.31 -4.95 -5.78
N GLU A 78 21.94 -4.83 -7.06
CA GLU A 78 22.87 -4.52 -8.16
C GLU A 78 23.43 -3.10 -8.06
N SER A 79 22.66 -2.15 -7.53
CA SER A 79 23.06 -0.76 -7.35
C SER A 79 23.76 -0.47 -6.02
N HIS A 80 24.13 -1.50 -5.24
CA HIS A 80 24.71 -1.34 -3.89
C HIS A 80 23.87 -0.43 -2.97
N GLY A 81 22.55 -0.51 -3.08
CA GLY A 81 21.61 0.25 -2.24
C GLY A 81 21.31 1.67 -2.70
N MET A 82 21.74 2.07 -3.91
CA MET A 82 21.50 3.41 -4.43
C MET A 82 20.19 3.54 -5.23
N ASP A 83 19.70 2.47 -5.85
CA ASP A 83 18.47 2.52 -6.65
C ASP A 83 17.24 2.06 -5.85
N ILE A 84 16.46 3.05 -5.41
CA ILE A 84 15.20 2.88 -4.69
C ILE A 84 13.97 3.24 -5.53
N ASN A 85 14.15 3.58 -6.81
CA ASN A 85 13.06 4.09 -7.64
C ASN A 85 11.97 3.03 -7.84
N MET A 86 12.36 1.81 -8.19
CA MET A 86 11.41 0.70 -8.37
C MET A 86 10.72 0.31 -7.06
N ALA A 87 11.42 0.38 -5.93
CA ALA A 87 10.84 0.14 -4.61
C ALA A 87 9.80 1.21 -4.25
N THR A 88 10.10 2.48 -4.54
CA THR A 88 9.19 3.60 -4.29
C THR A 88 7.95 3.50 -5.17
N ILE A 89 8.11 3.17 -6.46
CA ILE A 89 7.00 2.95 -7.38
C ILE A 89 6.12 1.79 -6.88
N ALA A 90 6.72 0.66 -6.48
CA ALA A 90 6.00 -0.48 -5.93
C ALA A 90 5.23 -0.12 -4.66
N LEU A 91 5.83 0.65 -3.75
CA LEU A 91 5.19 1.11 -2.52
C LEU A 91 4.01 2.05 -2.79
N VAL A 92 4.20 3.08 -3.63
CA VAL A 92 3.16 4.06 -3.94
C VAL A 92 2.00 3.42 -4.69
N SER A 93 2.29 2.57 -5.68
CA SER A 93 1.25 1.84 -6.42
C SER A 93 0.47 0.87 -5.52
N ALA A 94 1.14 0.18 -4.58
CA ALA A 94 0.47 -0.66 -3.59
C ALA A 94 -0.42 0.16 -2.65
N LEU A 95 0.04 1.32 -2.18
CA LEU A 95 -0.77 2.22 -1.34
C LEU A 95 -2.03 2.68 -2.08
N ILE A 96 -1.91 3.14 -3.33
CA ILE A 96 -3.05 3.55 -4.15
C ILE A 96 -4.03 2.38 -4.31
N TRP A 97 -3.52 1.19 -4.61
CA TRP A 97 -4.37 0.00 -4.78
C TRP A 97 -5.11 -0.39 -3.50
N VAL A 98 -4.46 -0.29 -2.33
CA VAL A 98 -5.09 -0.52 -1.03
C VAL A 98 -6.30 0.39 -0.82
N PHE A 99 -6.23 1.67 -1.19
CA PHE A 99 -7.40 2.57 -1.11
C PHE A 99 -8.52 2.18 -2.06
N ILE A 100 -8.20 1.80 -3.31
CA ILE A 100 -9.20 1.34 -4.30
C ILE A 100 -9.90 0.07 -3.80
N PHE A 101 -9.13 -0.90 -3.33
CA PHE A 101 -9.65 -2.16 -2.81
C PHE A 101 -10.48 -1.95 -1.54
N ALA A 102 -9.99 -1.15 -0.58
CA ALA A 102 -10.72 -0.83 0.63
C ALA A 102 -12.04 -0.11 0.33
N PHE A 103 -12.06 0.79 -0.65
CA PHE A 103 -13.30 1.42 -1.09
C PHE A 103 -14.30 0.40 -1.64
N ALA A 104 -13.87 -0.48 -2.55
CA ALA A 104 -14.72 -1.51 -3.12
C ALA A 104 -15.24 -2.52 -2.09
N LEU A 105 -14.42 -2.85 -1.08
CA LEU A 105 -14.76 -3.74 0.02
C LEU A 105 -15.78 -3.11 0.96
N MET A 106 -15.59 -1.83 1.31
CA MET A 106 -16.40 -1.16 2.33
C MET A 106 -17.69 -0.55 1.79
N ALA A 107 -17.73 -0.15 0.53
CA ALA A 107 -18.96 0.35 -0.10
C ALA A 107 -20.09 -0.69 0.02
N GLU A 108 -21.34 -0.26 0.10
CA GLU A 108 -22.48 -1.15 0.09
C GLU A 108 -22.71 -1.72 -1.32
N THR A 109 -23.30 -2.92 -1.39
CA THR A 109 -23.68 -3.50 -2.68
C THR A 109 -25.06 -2.98 -3.04
N LYS A 110 -25.20 -2.34 -4.21
CA LYS A 110 -26.53 -1.99 -4.73
C LYS A 110 -27.32 -3.28 -4.89
N SER A 111 -28.49 -3.35 -4.25
CA SER A 111 -29.52 -4.34 -4.55
C SER A 111 -30.00 -4.06 -5.98
N GLU A 112 -29.57 -4.91 -6.91
CA GLU A 112 -30.09 -4.97 -8.28
C GLU A 112 -31.53 -5.49 -8.30
#